data_AF-A0A0Q5RBC2-F1
#
_entry.id   AF-A0A0Q5RBC2-F1
#
_cell.length_a   1.000
_cell.length_b   1.000
_cell.length_c   1.000
_cell.angle_alpha   90.00
_cell.angle_beta   90.00
_cell.angle_gamma   90.00
#
_symmetry.space_group_name_H-M   'P 1'
#
loop_
_entity.id
_entity.type
_entity.pdbx_description
1 polymer ?
#
loop_
_entity_poly.entity_id
_entity_poly.type
_entity_poly.pdbx_seq_one_letter_code
_entity_poly.pdbx_strand_id
1 'polypeptide(L)'
;MDAATAGRADWINAIASLRQTTDASRSESLDKAMSDALSTNPSEVLRLIVDRPALPGIMWLCQDRSIEPTKAASSAHISEATAAVRNVADPTLKVARDQCLARLKRG
;
A
#
# COMPACT_ATOMS: atom_id res chain seq x y z
N MET A 1 -1.25 -20.49 2.81
CA MET A 1 -1.51 -19.07 3.13
C MET A 1 -0.23 -18.34 2.85
N ASP A 2 -0.18 -17.61 1.73
CA ASP A 2 1.06 -17.02 1.23
C ASP A 2 1.52 -15.89 2.15
N ALA A 3 2.81 -15.88 2.49
CA ALA A 3 3.44 -14.85 3.32
C ALA A 3 3.24 -13.42 2.78
N ALA A 4 2.86 -13.32 1.50
CA ALA A 4 2.45 -12.12 0.81
C ALA A 4 1.18 -11.48 1.36
N THR A 5 0.17 -12.29 1.64
CA THR A 5 -1.14 -11.80 2.13
C THR A 5 -1.08 -11.35 3.58
N ALA A 6 -0.04 -11.75 4.33
CA ALA A 6 0.13 -11.40 5.74
C ALA A 6 0.84 -10.05 5.97
N GLY A 7 1.32 -9.36 4.91
CA GLY A 7 1.92 -8.04 5.04
C GLY A 7 3.14 -7.97 5.97
N ARG A 8 3.89 -9.07 6.15
CA ARG A 8 5.07 -9.08 7.04
C ARG A 8 6.11 -8.07 6.55
N ALA A 9 6.76 -7.37 7.47
CA ALA A 9 7.75 -6.34 7.16
C ALA A 9 8.87 -6.83 6.25
N ASP A 10 9.34 -8.07 6.45
CA ASP A 10 10.35 -8.69 5.59
C ASP A 10 9.87 -8.86 4.14
N TRP A 11 8.59 -9.16 3.95
CA TRP A 11 7.99 -9.32 2.63
C TRP A 11 7.77 -7.97 1.94
N ILE A 12 7.33 -6.95 2.68
CA ILE A 12 7.19 -5.58 2.19
C ILE A 12 8.57 -5.04 1.74
N ASN A 13 9.61 -5.26 2.54
CA ASN A 13 10.98 -4.90 2.18
C ASN A 13 11.54 -5.73 1.00
N ALA A 14 11.16 -7.00 0.88
CA ALA A 14 11.51 -7.82 -0.27
C ALA A 14 10.88 -7.29 -1.57
N ILE A 15 9.58 -6.92 -1.55
CA ILE A 15 8.90 -6.31 -2.69
C ILE A 15 9.59 -5.01 -3.12
N ALA A 16 9.91 -4.16 -2.16
CA ALA A 16 10.59 -2.90 -2.41
C ALA A 16 11.91 -3.10 -3.18
N SER A 17 12.71 -4.10 -2.75
CA SER A 17 13.97 -4.43 -3.41
C SER A 17 13.75 -5.03 -4.81
N LEU A 18 12.75 -5.91 -4.96
CA LEU A 18 12.44 -6.52 -6.26
C LEU A 18 11.98 -5.48 -7.28
N ARG A 19 11.17 -4.49 -6.88
CA ARG A 19 10.63 -3.48 -7.81
C ARG A 19 11.74 -2.71 -8.54
N GLN A 20 12.84 -2.41 -7.87
CA GLN A 20 13.93 -1.61 -8.44
C GLN A 20 14.60 -2.23 -9.66
N THR A 21 14.50 -3.56 -9.81
CA THR A 21 15.16 -4.31 -10.90
C THR A 21 14.17 -4.97 -11.84
N THR A 22 12.89 -4.62 -11.75
CA THR A 22 11.80 -5.41 -12.32
C THR A 22 11.08 -4.68 -13.46
N ASP A 23 10.76 -5.41 -14.53
CA ASP A 23 10.04 -4.90 -15.70
C ASP A 23 8.60 -4.44 -15.37
N ALA A 24 7.95 -3.71 -16.28
CA ALA A 24 6.71 -2.98 -16.04
C ALA A 24 5.54 -3.86 -15.55
N SER A 25 5.29 -5.02 -16.17
CA SER A 25 4.15 -5.88 -15.80
C SER A 25 4.29 -6.48 -14.39
N ARG A 26 5.52 -6.83 -13.99
CA ARG A 26 5.79 -7.32 -12.64
C ARG A 26 5.72 -6.19 -11.63
N SER A 27 6.06 -4.97 -12.02
CA SER A 27 5.87 -3.77 -11.22
C SER A 27 4.39 -3.53 -10.89
N GLU A 28 3.44 -3.75 -11.80
CA GLU A 28 2.01 -3.61 -11.49
C GLU A 28 1.53 -4.59 -10.41
N SER A 29 2.00 -5.84 -10.46
CA SER A 29 1.69 -6.85 -9.43
C SER A 29 2.26 -6.47 -8.06
N LEU A 30 3.46 -5.89 -8.02
CA LEU A 30 4.07 -5.40 -6.80
C LEU A 30 3.35 -4.16 -6.24
N ASP A 31 2.85 -3.28 -7.11
CA ASP A 31 2.04 -2.12 -6.69
C ASP A 31 0.70 -2.56 -6.11
N LYS A 32 0.07 -3.55 -6.73
CA LYS A 32 -1.13 -4.17 -6.19
C LYS A 32 -0.87 -4.73 -4.80
N ALA A 33 0.17 -5.54 -4.66
CA ALA A 33 0.56 -6.14 -3.39
C ALA A 33 0.80 -5.09 -2.28
N MET A 34 1.49 -3.98 -2.59
CA MET A 34 1.71 -2.90 -1.63
C MET A 34 0.43 -2.12 -1.30
N SER A 35 -0.47 -1.94 -2.26
CA SER A 35 -1.78 -1.35 -2.03
C SER A 35 -2.65 -2.24 -1.14
N ASP A 36 -2.75 -3.54 -1.45
CA ASP A 36 -3.48 -4.54 -0.67
C ASP A 36 -2.95 -4.59 0.79
N ALA A 37 -1.65 -4.44 0.98
CA ALA A 37 -1.04 -4.42 2.31
C ALA A 37 -1.48 -3.23 3.18
N LEU A 38 -2.11 -2.18 2.63
CA LEU A 38 -2.68 -1.09 3.43
C LEU A 38 -3.80 -1.56 4.37
N SER A 39 -4.54 -2.61 4.03
CA SER A 39 -5.62 -3.13 4.88
C SER A 39 -5.11 -4.01 6.03
N THR A 40 -3.89 -4.56 5.91
CA THR A 40 -3.34 -5.55 6.86
C THR A 40 -2.12 -5.05 7.63
N ASN A 41 -1.24 -4.26 7.01
CA ASN A 41 -0.06 -3.67 7.65
C ASN A 41 0.22 -2.23 7.13
N PRO A 42 -0.68 -1.27 7.40
CA PRO A 42 -0.55 0.10 6.92
C PRO A 42 0.69 0.82 7.47
N SER A 43 1.10 0.54 8.71
CA SER A 43 2.27 1.20 9.31
C SER A 43 3.54 0.91 8.53
N GLU A 44 3.73 -0.33 8.10
CA GLU A 44 4.94 -0.72 7.37
C GLU A 44 4.92 -0.22 5.92
N VAL A 45 3.77 -0.22 5.25
CA VAL A 45 3.64 0.40 3.92
C VAL A 45 3.95 1.89 3.98
N LEU A 46 3.40 2.62 4.97
CA LEU A 46 3.66 4.05 5.13
C LEU A 46 5.12 4.33 5.46
N ARG A 47 5.73 3.53 6.35
CA ARG A 47 7.15 3.65 6.69
C ARG A 47 8.03 3.42 5.46
N LEU A 48 7.73 2.37 4.69
CA LEU A 48 8.45 2.07 3.45
C LEU A 48 8.39 3.24 2.45
N ILE A 49 7.23 3.86 2.27
CA ILE A 49 7.06 5.01 1.37
C ILE A 49 7.87 6.22 1.86
N VAL A 50 7.88 6.49 3.17
CA VAL A 50 8.64 7.59 3.76
C VAL A 50 10.14 7.36 3.63
N ASP A 51 10.61 6.15 3.92
CA ASP A 51 12.04 5.82 3.99
C ASP A 51 12.67 5.61 2.60
N ARG A 52 11.87 5.27 1.58
CA ARG A 52 12.37 4.93 0.24
C ARG A 52 11.69 5.76 -0.86
N PRO A 53 12.14 7.00 -1.12
CA PRO A 53 11.53 7.89 -2.11
C PRO A 53 11.65 7.40 -3.57
N ALA A 54 12.49 6.38 -3.83
CA ALA A 54 12.58 5.72 -5.13
C ALA A 54 11.40 4.78 -5.42
N LEU A 55 10.61 4.42 -4.41
CA LEU A 55 9.39 3.64 -4.57
C LEU A 55 8.20 4.54 -4.92
N PRO A 56 7.13 3.97 -5.49
CA PRO A 56 5.91 4.74 -5.73
C PRO A 56 5.38 5.36 -4.44
N GLY A 57 5.12 6.67 -4.50
CA GLY A 57 4.70 7.42 -3.33
C GLY A 57 3.23 7.20 -2.94
N ILE A 58 2.82 7.91 -1.90
CA ILE A 58 1.46 7.89 -1.32
C ILE A 58 0.38 8.06 -2.39
N MET A 59 0.57 8.99 -3.34
CA MET A 59 -0.43 9.27 -4.38
C MET A 59 -0.70 8.09 -5.31
N TRP A 60 0.28 7.20 -5.46
CA TRP A 60 0.18 6.00 -6.28
C TRP A 60 -0.33 4.80 -5.50
N LEU A 61 0.15 4.58 -4.27
CA LEU A 61 -0.16 3.36 -3.51
C LEU A 61 -1.45 3.45 -2.69
N CYS A 62 -1.87 4.64 -2.24
CA CYS A 62 -3.06 4.83 -1.41
C CYS A 62 -4.36 4.90 -2.23
N GLN A 63 -4.58 3.91 -3.09
CA GLN A 63 -5.78 3.70 -3.93
C GLN A 63 -5.86 2.21 -4.28
N ASP A 64 -6.96 1.74 -4.86
CA ASP A 64 -7.01 0.39 -5.42
C ASP A 64 -6.08 0.26 -6.63
N ARG A 65 -5.19 -0.73 -6.57
CA ARG A 65 -4.20 -1.05 -7.62
C ARG A 65 -4.45 -2.41 -8.27
N SER A 66 -5.61 -3.01 -8.01
CA SER A 66 -6.03 -4.21 -8.70
C SER A 66 -6.13 -3.97 -10.21
N ILE A 67 -5.81 -5.01 -10.99
CA ILE A 67 -5.99 -4.99 -12.44
C ILE A 67 -7.48 -5.23 -12.69
N GLU A 68 -8.14 -4.28 -13.37
CA GLU A 68 -9.56 -4.34 -13.75
C GLU A 68 -10.51 -4.76 -12.61
N PRO A 69 -10.51 -4.06 -11.45
CA PRO A 69 -11.38 -4.41 -10.34
C PRO A 69 -12.84 -4.14 -10.68
N THR A 70 -13.73 -4.96 -10.13
CA THR A 70 -15.14 -4.58 -10.05
C THR A 70 -15.30 -3.38 -9.11
N LYS A 71 -16.32 -2.55 -9.34
CA LYS A 71 -16.63 -1.41 -8.46
C LYS A 71 -16.82 -1.83 -7.00
N ALA A 72 -17.42 -3.00 -6.77
CA ALA A 72 -17.65 -3.56 -5.44
C ALA A 72 -16.33 -3.93 -4.76
N ALA A 73 -15.43 -4.62 -5.46
CA ALA A 73 -14.10 -4.98 -4.95
C ALA A 73 -13.28 -3.73 -4.62
N SER A 74 -13.31 -2.72 -5.50
CA SER A 74 -12.60 -1.46 -5.27
C SER A 74 -13.12 -0.71 -4.05
N SER A 75 -14.45 -0.64 -3.89
CA SER A 75 -15.08 0.01 -2.73
C SER A 75 -14.75 -0.72 -1.42
N ALA A 76 -14.72 -2.06 -1.43
CA ALA A 76 -14.33 -2.85 -0.27
C ALA A 76 -12.87 -2.58 0.13
N HIS A 77 -11.95 -2.63 -0.84
CA HIS A 77 -10.54 -2.32 -0.63
C HIS A 77 -10.34 -0.93 0.00
N ILE A 78 -10.95 0.10 -0.58
CA ILE A 78 -10.84 1.48 -0.09
C ILE A 78 -11.38 1.60 1.34
N SER A 79 -12.51 0.95 1.65
CA SER A 79 -13.11 0.95 2.98
C SER A 79 -12.18 0.31 4.02
N GLU A 80 -11.66 -0.88 3.71
CA GLU A 80 -10.78 -1.66 4.58
C GLU A 80 -9.44 -0.93 4.81
N ALA A 81 -8.80 -0.48 3.73
CA ALA A 81 -7.57 0.29 3.80
C ALA A 81 -7.77 1.59 4.59
N THR A 82 -8.90 2.29 4.41
CA THR A 82 -9.20 3.52 5.18
C THR A 82 -9.31 3.22 6.67
N ALA A 83 -9.99 2.14 7.05
CA ALA A 83 -10.12 1.74 8.45
C ALA A 83 -8.76 1.40 9.06
N ALA A 84 -7.95 0.61 8.36
CA ALA A 84 -6.63 0.20 8.82
C ALA A 84 -5.67 1.39 8.93
N VAL A 85 -5.54 2.23 7.90
CA VAL A 85 -4.66 3.41 7.89
C VAL A 85 -5.04 4.40 8.99
N ARG A 86 -6.34 4.58 9.29
CA ARG A 86 -6.79 5.46 10.39
C ARG A 86 -6.24 5.01 11.75
N ASN A 87 -6.00 3.71 11.93
CA ASN A 87 -5.51 3.14 13.18
C ASN A 87 -3.99 3.21 13.34
N VAL A 88 -3.25 3.76 12.37
CA VAL A 88 -1.80 3.97 12.50
C VAL A 88 -1.52 5.04 13.55
N ALA A 89 -1.03 4.58 14.71
CA ALA A 89 -0.77 5.41 15.89
C ALA A 89 0.64 6.03 15.94
N ASP A 90 1.58 5.56 15.12
CA ASP A 90 2.95 6.07 15.08
C ASP A 90 2.96 7.57 14.71
N PRO A 91 3.43 8.47 15.61
CA PRO A 91 3.41 9.90 15.36
C PRO A 91 4.36 10.33 14.23
N THR A 92 5.43 9.56 13.97
CA THR A 92 6.38 9.86 12.88
C THR A 92 5.73 9.67 11.50
N LEU A 93 4.71 8.82 11.41
CA LEU A 93 3.96 8.54 10.18
C LEU A 93 2.72 9.44 10.01
N LYS A 94 2.48 10.40 10.92
CA LYS A 94 1.26 11.21 10.93
C LYS A 94 0.98 11.88 9.59
N VAL A 95 1.98 12.53 9.00
CA VAL A 95 1.83 13.24 7.71
C VAL A 95 1.47 12.26 6.59
N ALA A 96 2.20 11.15 6.51
CA ALA A 96 1.97 10.12 5.50
C ALA A 96 0.58 9.48 5.63
N ARG A 97 0.16 9.18 6.86
CA ARG A 97 -1.18 8.67 7.19
C ARG A 97 -2.27 9.64 6.73
N ASP A 98 -2.16 10.92 7.09
CA ASP A 98 -3.18 11.92 6.77
C ASP A 98 -3.30 12.13 5.25
N GLN A 99 -2.18 12.13 4.52
CA GLN A 99 -2.15 12.17 3.05
C GLN A 99 -2.76 10.91 2.42
N CYS A 100 -2.43 9.73 2.95
CA CYS A 100 -2.98 8.46 2.47
C CYS A 100 -4.50 8.41 2.66
N LEU A 101 -5.02 8.82 3.82
CA LEU A 101 -6.46 8.93 4.07
C LEU A 101 -7.14 9.93 3.13
N ALA A 102 -6.50 11.07 2.84
CA ALA A 102 -7.03 12.03 1.89
C ALA A 102 -7.10 11.45 0.46
N ARG A 103 -6.12 10.60 0.09
CA ARG A 103 -6.07 9.96 -1.22
C ARG A 103 -7.12 8.85 -1.37
N LEU A 104 -7.28 7.99 -0.35
CA LEU A 104 -8.24 6.89 -0.32
C LEU A 104 -9.69 7.40 -0.45
N LYS A 105 -10.02 8.54 0.18
CA LYS A 105 -11.34 9.19 0.06
C LYS A 105 -11.69 9.67 -1.36
N ARG A 106 -10.71 9.79 -2.25
CA ARG A 106 -10.89 10.23 -3.65
C ARG A 106 -10.80 9.06 -4.64
N GLY A 107 -10.43 7.87 -4.15
CA GLY A 107 -10.36 6.64 -4.94
C GLY A 107 -11.75 6.08 -5.21
#